data_AF-A0AAV5BBY0-F1
#
_entry.id   AF-A0AAV5BBY0-F1
#
_cell.length_a   1.000
_cell.length_b   1.000
_cell.length_c   1.000
_cell.angle_alpha   90.00
_cell.angle_beta   90.00
_cell.angle_gamma   90.00
#
_symmetry.space_group_name_H-M   'P 1'
#
loop_
_entity.id
_entity.type
_entity.pdbx_description
1 polymer ?
#
loop_
_entity_poly.entity_id
_entity_poly.type
_entity_poly.pdbx_seq_one_letter_code
_entity_poly.pdbx_strand_id
1 'polypeptide(L)'
;MKQTISPSRPKQRYAAVLALSLGILAVLPFQSTVLENLDKTKNMLFTPVFLLIVCTANHLLRKEGESKHLLIITLSIGIFDLCNLFFLPVNWMVYVAQMAVIGFYLVYQKKSAGH
;
A
#
# COMPACT_ATOMS: atom_id res chain seq x y z
N MET A 1 -21.66 -23.80 9.99
CA MET A 1 -21.69 -22.37 9.60
C MET A 1 -21.27 -22.24 8.14
N LYS A 2 -22.21 -22.01 7.22
CA LYS A 2 -21.88 -21.66 5.83
C LYS A 2 -21.43 -20.20 5.84
N GLN A 3 -20.15 -19.95 5.52
CA GLN A 3 -19.65 -18.62 5.28
C GLN A 3 -20.38 -18.08 4.04
N THR A 4 -21.36 -17.21 4.24
CA THR A 4 -21.92 -16.37 3.19
C THR A 4 -20.82 -15.42 2.73
N ILE A 5 -20.11 -15.82 1.68
CA ILE A 5 -19.14 -14.98 0.99
C ILE A 5 -19.95 -13.86 0.34
N SER A 6 -19.98 -12.69 0.97
CA SER A 6 -20.61 -11.51 0.37
C SER A 6 -19.99 -11.28 -1.02
N PRO A 7 -20.78 -11.11 -2.09
CA PRO A 7 -20.29 -10.89 -3.45
C PRO A 7 -19.45 -9.59 -3.59
N SER A 8 -19.45 -8.72 -2.58
CA SER A 8 -18.61 -7.51 -2.49
C SER A 8 -17.14 -7.80 -2.10
N ARG A 9 -16.87 -8.89 -1.37
CA ARG A 9 -15.53 -9.25 -0.84
C ARG A 9 -14.42 -9.30 -1.87
N PRO A 10 -14.59 -9.98 -3.02
CA PRO A 10 -13.53 -10.00 -4.03
C PRO A 10 -13.29 -8.60 -4.61
N LYS A 11 -14.35 -7.82 -4.86
CA LYS A 11 -14.26 -6.47 -5.47
C LYS A 11 -13.54 -5.46 -4.56
N GLN A 12 -13.79 -5.48 -3.26
CA GLN A 12 -13.09 -4.60 -2.31
C GLN A 12 -11.64 -5.00 -2.10
N ARG A 13 -11.34 -6.30 -2.10
CA ARG A 13 -9.97 -6.79 -2.02
C ARG A 13 -9.16 -6.39 -3.25
N TYR A 14 -9.72 -6.49 -4.46
CA TYR A 14 -9.05 -6.01 -5.66
C TYR A 14 -8.77 -4.52 -5.59
N ALA A 15 -9.73 -3.71 -5.15
CA ALA A 15 -9.51 -2.27 -4.97
C ALA A 15 -8.43 -1.94 -3.93
N ALA A 16 -8.38 -2.67 -2.81
CA ALA A 16 -7.34 -2.52 -1.79
C ALA A 16 -5.93 -2.85 -2.34
N VAL A 17 -5.81 -3.96 -3.05
CA VAL A 17 -4.55 -4.38 -3.68
C VAL A 17 -4.13 -3.39 -4.75
N LEU A 18 -5.07 -2.95 -5.58
CA LEU A 18 -4.81 -2.03 -6.69
C LEU A 18 -4.45 -0.62 -6.17
N ALA A 19 -5.09 -0.16 -5.10
CA ALA A 19 -4.74 1.09 -4.42
C ALA A 19 -3.34 1.01 -3.80
N LEU A 20 -3.01 -0.09 -3.09
CA LEU A 20 -1.66 -0.32 -2.60
C LEU A 20 -0.65 -0.29 -3.76
N SER A 21 -0.86 -1.09 -4.80
CA SER A 21 0.02 -1.16 -5.97
C SER A 21 0.19 0.19 -6.67
N LEU A 22 -0.86 1.00 -6.80
CA LEU A 22 -0.79 2.32 -7.43
C LEU A 22 -0.01 3.34 -6.61
N GLY A 23 -0.27 3.43 -5.29
CA GLY A 23 0.46 4.38 -4.43
C GLY A 23 1.94 4.08 -4.41
N ILE A 24 2.25 2.81 -4.47
CA ILE A 24 3.60 2.26 -4.54
C ILE A 24 4.27 2.55 -5.89
N LEU A 25 3.57 2.31 -7.01
CA LEU A 25 4.12 2.55 -8.34
C LEU A 25 4.39 4.05 -8.54
N ALA A 26 3.58 4.90 -7.91
CA ALA A 26 3.81 6.33 -7.87
C ALA A 26 5.10 6.71 -7.11
N VAL A 27 5.58 5.90 -6.17
CA VAL A 27 6.82 6.20 -5.41
C VAL A 27 8.08 6.00 -6.24
N LEU A 28 8.12 4.98 -7.10
CA LEU A 28 9.29 4.64 -7.91
C LEU A 28 9.85 5.80 -8.76
N PRO A 29 9.04 6.55 -9.54
CA PRO A 29 9.55 7.65 -10.35
C PRO A 29 9.99 8.86 -9.52
N PHE A 30 9.40 9.08 -8.33
CA PHE A 30 9.84 10.18 -7.45
C PHE A 30 11.08 9.83 -6.63
N GLN A 31 11.40 8.54 -6.53
CA GLN A 31 12.62 8.07 -5.89
C GLN A 31 13.77 7.77 -6.86
N SER A 32 13.54 7.62 -8.18
CA SER A 32 14.62 7.32 -9.14
C SER A 32 15.76 8.35 -9.11
N THR A 33 15.42 9.65 -9.04
CA THR A 33 16.38 10.76 -8.93
C THR A 33 17.12 10.80 -7.59
N VAL A 34 16.54 10.18 -6.55
CA VAL A 34 17.16 10.06 -5.22
C VAL A 34 18.05 8.81 -5.17
N LEU A 35 17.61 7.70 -5.79
CA LEU A 35 18.34 6.43 -5.87
C LEU A 35 19.66 6.52 -6.64
N GLU A 36 19.76 7.41 -7.65
CA GLU A 36 21.01 7.65 -8.39
C GLU A 36 22.12 8.25 -7.51
N ASN A 37 21.76 8.96 -6.44
CA ASN A 37 22.70 9.63 -5.54
C ASN A 37 22.92 8.89 -4.21
N LEU A 38 22.35 7.69 -4.03
CA LEU A 38 22.49 6.92 -2.80
C LEU A 38 23.54 5.82 -2.87
N ASP A 39 24.05 5.49 -1.68
CA ASP A 39 24.90 4.35 -1.42
C ASP A 39 24.29 3.06 -2.00
N LYS A 40 25.06 2.34 -2.84
CA LYS A 40 24.60 1.18 -3.65
C LYS A 40 23.84 0.14 -2.83
N THR A 41 24.25 -0.05 -1.58
CA THR A 41 23.66 -1.01 -0.63
C THR A 41 22.23 -0.64 -0.24
N LYS A 42 21.93 0.66 -0.04
CA LYS A 42 20.59 1.14 0.31
C LYS A 42 19.63 1.04 -0.87
N ASN A 43 20.12 1.32 -2.07
CA ASN A 43 19.38 1.14 -3.32
C ASN A 43 19.04 -0.36 -3.55
N MET A 44 20.00 -1.26 -3.37
CA MET A 44 19.76 -2.72 -3.49
C MET A 44 18.77 -3.28 -2.46
N LEU A 45 18.71 -2.72 -1.24
CA LEU A 45 17.81 -3.15 -0.18
C LEU A 45 16.39 -2.56 -0.31
N PHE A 46 16.23 -1.47 -1.04
CA PHE A 46 14.93 -0.81 -1.19
C PHE A 46 13.89 -1.75 -1.84
N THR A 47 14.19 -2.28 -3.03
CA THR A 47 13.26 -3.14 -3.79
C THR A 47 12.84 -4.41 -3.04
N PRO A 48 13.75 -5.17 -2.38
CA PRO A 48 13.37 -6.34 -1.57
C PRO A 48 12.51 -6.01 -0.36
N VAL A 49 12.87 -4.98 0.42
CA VAL A 49 12.09 -4.54 1.60
C VAL A 49 10.70 -4.10 1.17
N PHE A 50 10.65 -3.35 0.07
CA PHE A 50 9.43 -2.91 -0.55
C PHE A 50 8.52 -4.09 -0.97
N LEU A 51 9.05 -5.08 -1.70
CA LEU A 51 8.30 -6.28 -2.08
C LEU A 51 7.75 -7.05 -0.87
N LEU A 52 8.54 -7.14 0.20
CA LEU A 52 8.11 -7.79 1.45
C LEU A 52 6.89 -7.10 2.07
N ILE A 53 6.87 -5.77 2.12
CA ILE A 53 5.73 -5.00 2.66
C ILE A 53 4.46 -5.30 1.85
N VAL A 54 4.54 -5.26 0.52
CA VAL A 54 3.38 -5.51 -0.36
C VAL A 54 2.86 -6.93 -0.26
N CYS A 55 3.77 -7.91 -0.30
CA CYS A 55 3.41 -9.32 -0.17
C CYS A 55 2.74 -9.59 1.18
N THR A 56 3.27 -9.01 2.25
CA THR A 56 2.70 -9.14 3.61
C THR A 56 1.33 -8.48 3.70
N ALA A 57 1.17 -7.27 3.17
CA ALA A 57 -0.10 -6.57 3.12
C ALA A 57 -1.16 -7.37 2.34
N ASN A 58 -0.80 -7.90 1.16
CA ASN A 58 -1.70 -8.71 0.34
C ASN A 58 -2.06 -10.05 1.01
N HIS A 59 -1.10 -10.67 1.72
CA HIS A 59 -1.38 -11.86 2.52
C HIS A 59 -2.36 -11.57 3.66
N LEU A 60 -2.19 -10.45 4.37
CA LEU A 60 -3.10 -10.04 5.44
C LEU A 60 -4.49 -9.68 4.90
N LEU A 61 -4.58 -8.96 3.78
CA LEU A 61 -5.84 -8.66 3.09
C LEU A 61 -6.57 -9.91 2.58
N ARG A 62 -5.86 -11.02 2.36
CA ARG A 62 -6.47 -12.33 2.02
C ARG A 62 -7.07 -13.03 3.23
N LYS A 63 -6.44 -12.86 4.39
CA LYS A 63 -6.75 -13.59 5.62
C LYS A 63 -7.79 -12.89 6.48
N GLU A 64 -7.73 -11.56 6.52
CA GLU A 64 -8.57 -10.73 7.37
C GLU A 64 -9.87 -10.29 6.67
N GLY A 65 -10.87 -9.93 7.47
CA GLY A 65 -12.14 -9.39 6.96
C GLY A 65 -12.04 -7.94 6.50
N GLU A 66 -13.01 -7.50 5.70
CA GLU A 66 -13.08 -6.13 5.13
C GLU A 66 -12.96 -5.03 6.19
N SER A 67 -13.45 -5.25 7.40
CA SER A 67 -13.35 -4.30 8.52
C SER A 67 -11.92 -3.95 8.91
N LYS A 68 -10.94 -4.80 8.60
CA LYS A 68 -9.52 -4.60 8.90
C LYS A 68 -8.70 -4.13 7.69
N HIS A 69 -9.30 -4.04 6.50
CA HIS A 69 -8.56 -3.68 5.28
C HIS A 69 -7.94 -2.28 5.36
N LEU A 70 -8.69 -1.27 5.85
CA LEU A 70 -8.15 0.08 6.05
C LEU A 70 -6.94 0.06 6.99
N LEU A 71 -7.05 -0.66 8.11
CA LEU A 71 -5.96 -0.80 9.08
C LEU A 71 -4.73 -1.45 8.45
N ILE A 72 -4.90 -2.51 7.65
CA ILE A 72 -3.78 -3.16 6.94
C ILE A 72 -3.13 -2.19 5.96
N ILE A 73 -3.90 -1.44 5.17
CA ILE A 73 -3.39 -0.47 4.20
C ILE A 73 -2.60 0.63 4.92
N THR A 74 -3.19 1.27 5.95
CA THR A 74 -2.55 2.35 6.71
C THR A 74 -1.28 1.87 7.42
N LEU A 75 -1.31 0.68 8.03
CA LEU A 75 -0.15 0.12 8.72
C LEU A 75 0.97 -0.21 7.73
N SER A 76 0.63 -0.70 6.53
CA SER A 76 1.63 -0.99 5.48
C SER A 76 2.29 0.28 4.96
N ILE A 77 1.52 1.37 4.79
CA ILE A 77 2.04 2.69 4.44
C ILE A 77 2.94 3.23 5.56
N GLY A 78 2.52 3.11 6.82
CA GLY A 78 3.31 3.55 7.97
C GLY A 78 4.64 2.79 8.12
N ILE A 79 4.65 1.48 7.90
CA ILE A 79 5.88 0.67 7.88
C ILE A 79 6.79 1.12 6.73
N PHE A 80 6.23 1.40 5.55
CA PHE A 80 6.99 1.91 4.42
C PHE A 80 7.66 3.26 4.73
N ASP A 81 6.93 4.19 5.35
CA ASP A 81 7.49 5.49 5.75
C ASP A 81 8.57 5.37 6.83
N LEU A 82 8.36 4.48 7.81
CA LEU A 82 9.38 4.15 8.81
C LEU A 82 10.65 3.62 8.16
N CYS A 83 10.53 2.66 7.22
CA CYS A 83 11.69 2.17 6.48
C CYS A 83 12.38 3.32 5.74
N ASN A 84 11.62 4.16 5.05
CA ASN A 84 12.22 5.25 4.29
C ASN A 84 12.95 6.27 5.20
N LEU A 85 12.43 6.60 6.38
CA LEU A 85 13.13 7.47 7.34
C LEU A 85 14.57 7.02 7.64
N PHE A 86 14.83 5.70 7.64
CA PHE A 86 16.17 5.14 7.88
C PHE A 86 16.99 4.90 6.61
N PHE A 87 16.33 4.61 5.48
CA PHE A 87 17.01 4.19 4.25
C PHE A 87 17.14 5.28 3.19
N LEU A 88 16.15 6.17 3.00
CA LEU A 88 16.02 7.07 1.85
C LEU A 88 15.26 8.38 2.19
N PRO A 89 15.80 9.58 1.90
CA PRO A 89 15.01 10.81 1.96
C PRO A 89 13.91 10.76 0.90
N VAL A 90 12.66 10.69 1.34
CA VAL A 90 11.49 10.57 0.45
C VAL A 90 11.09 11.94 -0.09
N ASN A 91 10.82 12.01 -1.39
CA ASN A 91 10.21 13.18 -1.98
C ASN A 91 8.80 13.40 -1.41
N TRP A 92 8.46 14.64 -1.06
CA TRP A 92 7.16 14.99 -0.50
C TRP A 92 5.97 14.55 -1.36
N MET A 93 6.15 14.43 -2.68
CA MET A 93 5.13 13.94 -3.62
C MET A 93 4.67 12.51 -3.33
N VAL A 94 5.50 11.70 -2.67
CA VAL A 94 5.16 10.34 -2.23
C VAL A 94 4.06 10.37 -1.17
N TYR A 95 4.13 11.30 -0.22
CA TYR A 95 3.08 11.47 0.79
C TYR A 95 1.75 11.90 0.16
N VAL A 96 1.80 12.73 -0.89
CA VAL A 96 0.60 13.10 -1.66
C VAL A 96 -0.02 11.88 -2.34
N ALA A 97 0.80 11.01 -2.95
CA ALA A 97 0.34 9.77 -3.56
C ALA A 97 -0.26 8.79 -2.54
N GLN A 98 0.34 8.67 -1.35
CA GLN A 98 -0.19 7.84 -0.27
C GLN A 98 -1.55 8.34 0.23
N MET A 99 -1.71 9.67 0.39
CA MET A 99 -2.99 10.27 0.75
C MET A 99 -4.06 10.04 -0.32
N ALA A 100 -3.68 10.13 -1.60
CA ALA A 100 -4.58 9.81 -2.72
C ALA A 100 -5.02 8.33 -2.69
N VAL A 101 -4.13 7.40 -2.34
CA VAL A 101 -4.45 5.97 -2.20
C VAL A 101 -5.43 5.69 -1.08
N ILE A 102 -5.20 6.29 0.11
CA ILE A 102 -6.12 6.15 1.24
C ILE A 102 -7.48 6.75 0.87
N GLY A 103 -7.49 7.94 0.25
CA GLY A 103 -8.71 8.59 -0.22
C GLY A 103 -9.48 7.74 -1.23
N PHE A 104 -8.79 7.19 -2.23
CA PHE A 104 -9.40 6.32 -3.24
C PHE A 104 -10.00 5.06 -2.62
N TYR A 105 -9.30 4.44 -1.66
CA TYR A 105 -9.81 3.28 -0.94
C TYR A 105 -11.05 3.60 -0.11
N LEU A 106 -11.07 4.73 0.61
CA LEU A 106 -12.23 5.18 1.39
C LEU A 106 -13.47 5.44 0.51
N VAL A 107 -13.27 6.11 -0.63
CA VAL A 107 -14.36 6.34 -1.61
C VAL A 107 -14.92 5.01 -2.11
N TYR A 108 -14.04 4.04 -2.41
CA TYR A 108 -14.45 2.73 -2.87
C TYR A 108 -15.21 1.92 -1.80
N GLN A 109 -14.75 1.99 -0.54
CA GLN A 109 -15.41 1.34 0.59
C GLN A 109 -16.83 1.91 0.80
N LYS A 110 -16.98 3.24 0.77
CA LYS A 110 -18.27 3.92 0.92
C LYS A 110 -19.26 3.53 -0.18
N LYS A 111 -18.80 3.43 -1.43
CA LYS A 111 -19.63 2.99 -2.57
C LYS A 111 -20.06 1.52 -2.45
N SER A 112 -19.25 0.69 -1.80
CA SER A 112 -19.56 -0.73 -1.59
C SER A 112 -20.48 -0.99 -0.39
N ALA A 113 -20.61 -0.04 0.55
CA ALA A 113 -21.47 -0.13 1.73
C ALA A 113 -22.88 0.45 1.51
N GLY A 114 -23.11 1.18 0.42
CA GLY A 114 -24.37 1.87 0.10
C GLY A 114 -25.31 1.10 -0.83
N HIS A 115 -25.29 -0.24 -0.81
CA HIS A 115 -26.19 -1.09 -1.58
C HIS A 115 -26.91 -2.09 -0.67
#